data_AF-A0A059X6V5-F1
#
_entry.id   AF-A0A059X6V5-F1
#
_cell.length_a   1.000
_cell.length_b   1.000
_cell.length_c   1.000
_cell.angle_alpha   90.00
_cell.angle_beta   90.00
_cell.angle_gamma   90.00
#
_symmetry.space_group_name_H-M   'P 1'
#
loop_
_entity.id
_entity.type
_entity.pdbx_description
1 polymer ?
#
loop_
_entity_poly.entity_id
_entity_poly.type
_entity_poly.pdbx_seq_one_letter_code
_entity_poly.pdbx_strand_id
1 'polypeptide(L)'
;SHPPPRPERATDAKAKAALAFVAQGPGSDSFAFQVPSVEAAAGSLKAAGFQVGDLDPEVFDPDGPDGPKPSQPADWRDFHFAASPVTGAELFFIQYPPDKPRTPEQQQRFAARTTHPNTARRLTEVWLLVRDIEAEAAAYVRMGLAAGPAGSSPRFGARTRSIKAGDGRIVLLEPDGAGLAADKLARRGPQVLGVTVAVDDLGEAERLVLAAYPGAVGVESGPEGPTLLAPTDGDLGLFIAFRPN
;
A
#
# COMPACT_ATOMS: atom_id res chain seq x y z
N SER A 1 -3.00 -28.60 7.03
CA SER A 1 -2.90 -27.98 5.69
C SER A 1 -4.25 -28.01 5.02
N HIS A 2 -5.01 -26.92 5.08
CA HIS A 2 -6.21 -26.77 4.25
C HIS A 2 -5.80 -26.20 2.90
N PRO A 3 -6.22 -26.80 1.77
CA PRO A 3 -5.98 -26.20 0.47
C PRO A 3 -6.71 -24.86 0.39
N PRO A 4 -6.17 -23.86 -0.33
CA PRO A 4 -6.88 -22.60 -0.53
C PRO A 4 -8.24 -22.87 -1.19
N PRO A 5 -9.30 -22.13 -0.80
CA PRO A 5 -10.62 -22.30 -1.38
C PRO A 5 -10.57 -22.06 -2.90
N ARG A 6 -11.27 -22.92 -3.66
CA ARG A 6 -11.32 -22.83 -5.12
C ARG A 6 -12.07 -21.55 -5.56
N PRO A 7 -11.62 -20.87 -6.63
CA PRO A 7 -12.24 -19.65 -7.18
C PRO A 7 -13.75 -19.74 -7.43
N GLU A 8 -14.25 -20.94 -7.73
CA GLU A 8 -15.65 -21.19 -8.09
C GLU A 8 -16.64 -21.07 -6.92
N ARG A 9 -16.17 -20.99 -5.66
CA ARG A 9 -17.04 -20.89 -4.47
C ARG A 9 -17.27 -19.46 -3.96
N ALA A 10 -16.56 -18.46 -4.48
CA ALA A 10 -16.82 -17.06 -4.14
C ALA A 10 -18.11 -16.59 -4.84
N THR A 11 -19.10 -16.14 -4.08
CA THR A 11 -20.41 -15.73 -4.62
C THR A 11 -20.48 -14.25 -4.98
N ASP A 12 -19.74 -13.38 -4.30
CA ASP A 12 -19.67 -11.95 -4.62
C ASP A 12 -18.49 -11.61 -5.56
N ALA A 13 -18.61 -10.48 -6.25
CA ALA A 13 -17.64 -10.04 -7.27
C ALA A 13 -16.28 -9.64 -6.68
N LYS A 14 -16.23 -9.11 -5.46
CA LYS A 14 -15.00 -8.69 -4.77
C LYS A 14 -14.17 -9.92 -4.40
N ALA A 15 -14.80 -10.94 -3.82
CA ALA A 15 -14.16 -12.21 -3.52
C ALA A 15 -13.62 -12.92 -4.78
N LYS A 16 -14.35 -12.87 -5.90
CA LYS A 16 -13.85 -13.39 -7.19
C LYS A 16 -12.64 -12.61 -7.70
N ALA A 17 -12.67 -11.28 -7.61
CA ALA A 17 -11.54 -10.44 -8.03
C ALA A 17 -10.29 -10.70 -7.17
N ALA A 18 -10.44 -10.81 -5.85
CA ALA A 18 -9.36 -11.14 -4.94
C ALA A 18 -8.75 -12.53 -5.24
N LEU A 19 -9.59 -13.56 -5.47
CA LEU A 19 -9.11 -14.89 -5.84
C LEU A 19 -8.40 -14.89 -7.21
N ALA A 20 -8.89 -14.12 -8.18
CA ALA A 20 -8.24 -13.97 -9.48
C ALA A 20 -6.90 -13.22 -9.39
N PHE A 21 -6.77 -12.28 -8.46
CA PHE A 21 -5.49 -11.63 -8.17
C PHE A 21 -4.49 -12.61 -7.54
N VAL A 22 -4.90 -13.29 -6.46
CA VAL A 22 -4.05 -14.26 -5.74
C VAL A 22 -3.60 -15.40 -6.66
N ALA A 23 -4.45 -15.83 -7.60
CA ALA A 23 -4.10 -16.86 -8.59
C ALA A 23 -2.95 -16.47 -9.52
N GLN A 24 -2.64 -15.17 -9.67
CA GLN A 24 -1.52 -14.70 -10.49
C GLN A 24 -0.19 -14.77 -9.74
N GLY A 25 -0.22 -15.02 -8.42
CA GLY A 25 0.94 -15.09 -7.52
C GLY A 25 0.96 -13.94 -6.49
N PRO A 26 2.03 -13.83 -5.69
CA PRO A 26 2.18 -12.78 -4.67
C PRO A 26 2.04 -11.37 -5.25
N GLY A 27 1.61 -10.41 -4.42
CA GLY A 27 1.48 -8.99 -4.74
C GLY A 27 0.56 -8.27 -3.75
N SER A 28 0.39 -6.95 -3.95
CA SER A 28 -0.61 -6.15 -3.24
C SER A 28 -1.74 -5.74 -4.19
N ASP A 29 -2.98 -5.99 -3.80
CA ASP A 29 -4.18 -5.64 -4.57
C ASP A 29 -4.82 -4.33 -4.12
N SER A 30 -4.43 -3.81 -2.96
CA SER A 30 -5.07 -2.68 -2.31
C SER A 30 -4.08 -1.80 -1.56
N PHE A 31 -4.47 -0.55 -1.31
CA PHE A 31 -3.82 0.35 -0.37
C PHE A 31 -4.83 1.39 0.16
N ALA A 32 -4.54 1.98 1.31
CA ALA A 32 -5.46 2.89 1.99
C ALA A 32 -4.87 4.25 2.30
N PHE A 33 -5.73 5.27 2.30
CA PHE A 33 -5.44 6.52 2.99
C PHE A 33 -6.05 6.50 4.39
N GLN A 34 -5.20 6.73 5.39
CA GLN A 34 -5.69 7.04 6.73
C GLN A 34 -6.25 8.46 6.75
N VAL A 35 -7.49 8.62 7.20
CA VAL A 35 -8.16 9.91 7.35
C VAL A 35 -8.67 10.13 8.78
N PRO A 36 -8.75 11.39 9.23
CA PRO A 36 -9.29 11.70 10.55
C PRO A 36 -10.81 11.49 10.65
N SER A 37 -11.53 11.53 9.52
CA SER A 37 -12.96 11.19 9.43
C SER A 37 -13.29 10.59 8.08
N VAL A 38 -13.77 9.34 8.09
CA VAL A 38 -14.27 8.69 6.87
C VAL A 38 -15.55 9.35 6.36
N GLU A 39 -16.40 9.89 7.24
CA GLU A 39 -17.62 10.60 6.87
C GLU A 39 -17.30 11.87 6.05
N ALA A 40 -16.35 12.69 6.52
CA ALA A 40 -15.95 13.92 5.84
C ALA A 40 -15.25 13.63 4.50
N ALA A 41 -14.39 12.61 4.45
CA ALA A 41 -13.74 12.17 3.23
C ALA A 41 -14.76 11.64 2.21
N ALA A 42 -15.67 10.75 2.62
CA ALA A 42 -16.73 10.23 1.77
C ALA A 42 -17.64 11.34 1.25
N GLY A 43 -18.03 12.30 2.10
CA GLY A 43 -18.82 13.46 1.71
C GLY A 43 -18.15 14.32 0.64
N SER A 44 -16.84 14.60 0.82
CA SER A 44 -16.05 15.37 -0.14
C SER A 44 -15.90 14.67 -1.49
N LEU A 45 -15.66 13.35 -1.48
CA LEU A 45 -15.57 12.54 -2.69
C LEU A 45 -16.91 12.43 -3.41
N LYS A 46 -18.02 12.25 -2.68
CA LYS A 46 -19.38 12.26 -3.26
C LYS A 46 -19.68 13.62 -3.90
N ALA A 47 -19.31 14.73 -3.26
CA ALA A 47 -19.45 16.07 -3.82
C ALA A 47 -18.60 16.29 -5.09
N ALA A 48 -17.45 15.63 -5.19
CA ALA A 48 -16.62 15.60 -6.40
C ALA A 48 -17.11 14.60 -7.47
N GLY A 49 -18.29 13.98 -7.27
CA GLY A 49 -18.95 13.11 -8.24
C GLY A 49 -18.51 11.63 -8.20
N PHE A 50 -17.71 11.23 -7.21
CA PHE A 50 -17.30 9.83 -7.08
C PHE A 50 -18.42 8.96 -6.49
N GLN A 51 -18.50 7.73 -6.97
CA GLN A 51 -19.39 6.69 -6.43
C GLN A 51 -18.70 6.03 -5.23
N VAL A 52 -19.00 6.51 -4.04
CA VAL A 52 -18.47 5.98 -2.77
C VAL A 52 -19.53 5.07 -2.14
N GLY A 53 -19.09 3.89 -1.68
CA GLY A 53 -19.92 2.92 -0.98
C GLY A 53 -20.43 3.43 0.37
N ASP A 54 -21.03 2.50 1.11
CA ASP A 54 -21.43 2.75 2.49
C ASP A 54 -20.20 2.75 3.42
N LEU A 55 -20.39 3.28 4.63
CA LEU A 55 -19.35 3.26 5.66
C LEU A 55 -19.42 1.94 6.40
N ASP A 56 -18.33 1.19 6.41
CA ASP A 56 -18.26 -0.13 7.02
C ASP A 56 -17.56 -0.03 8.39
N PRO A 57 -18.25 -0.36 9.50
CA PRO A 57 -17.63 -0.47 10.81
C PRO A 57 -16.97 -1.85 10.95
N GLU A 58 -15.67 -1.87 11.24
CA GLU A 58 -14.89 -3.10 11.38
C GLU A 58 -14.46 -3.34 12.82
N VAL A 59 -14.40 -4.61 13.23
CA VAL A 59 -13.98 -5.02 14.58
C VAL A 59 -12.86 -6.06 14.44
N PHE A 60 -11.75 -5.83 15.13
CA PHE A 60 -10.60 -6.73 15.16
C PHE A 60 -10.20 -7.05 16.59
N ASP A 61 -10.54 -8.27 16.99
CA ASP A 61 -10.07 -8.84 18.24
C ASP A 61 -8.90 -9.80 17.94
N PRO A 62 -7.65 -9.38 18.23
CA PRO A 62 -6.43 -10.14 17.91
C PRO A 62 -6.26 -11.40 18.77
N ASP A 63 -6.98 -11.52 19.88
CA ASP A 63 -6.85 -12.60 20.86
C ASP A 63 -8.12 -13.47 20.93
N GLY A 64 -9.14 -13.16 20.12
CA GLY A 64 -10.44 -13.81 20.15
C GLY A 64 -10.49 -15.12 19.36
N PRO A 65 -11.23 -16.14 19.83
CA PRO A 65 -11.50 -17.33 19.03
C PRO A 65 -12.30 -16.97 17.77
N ASP A 66 -12.08 -17.71 16.68
CA ASP A 66 -12.96 -17.71 15.51
C ASP A 66 -14.35 -18.18 15.95
N GLY A 67 -15.24 -17.23 16.22
CA GLY A 67 -16.58 -17.44 16.75
C GLY A 67 -17.34 -16.12 16.87
N PRO A 68 -18.65 -16.14 17.12
CA PRO A 68 -19.44 -14.92 17.29
C PRO A 68 -18.90 -14.12 18.48
N LYS A 69 -18.22 -13.01 18.16
CA LYS A 69 -17.69 -12.05 19.14
C LYS A 69 -18.85 -11.18 19.64
N PRO A 70 -18.91 -10.83 20.94
CA PRO A 70 -19.85 -9.82 21.43
C PRO A 70 -19.67 -8.51 20.65
N SER A 71 -20.73 -7.70 20.51
CA SER A 71 -20.64 -6.42 19.80
C SER A 71 -19.60 -5.51 20.48
N GLN A 72 -18.40 -5.45 19.91
CA GLN A 72 -17.37 -4.50 20.34
C GLN A 72 -17.57 -3.19 19.56
N PRO A 73 -17.24 -2.03 20.14
CA PRO A 73 -17.14 -0.80 19.35
C PRO A 73 -16.12 -1.03 18.22
N ALA A 74 -16.44 -0.57 17.02
CA ALA A 74 -15.59 -0.73 15.85
C ALA A 74 -14.14 -0.27 16.14
N ASP A 75 -13.18 -1.14 15.81
CA ASP A 75 -11.75 -0.89 15.95
C ASP A 75 -11.20 -0.04 14.81
N TRP A 76 -11.95 0.13 13.73
CA TRP A 76 -11.80 1.19 12.72
C TRP A 76 -13.08 1.30 11.88
N ARG A 77 -13.13 2.32 11.04
CA ARG A 77 -14.16 2.46 10.00
C ARG A 77 -13.47 2.65 8.67
N ASP A 78 -14.04 2.13 7.60
CA ASP A 78 -13.55 2.39 6.26
C ASP A 78 -14.69 2.63 5.27
N PHE A 79 -14.31 3.02 4.05
CA PHE A 79 -15.18 2.93 2.90
C PHE A 79 -14.37 2.67 1.65
N HIS A 80 -15.04 2.05 0.69
CA HIS A 80 -14.52 1.74 -0.62
C HIS A 80 -15.25 2.55 -1.70
N PHE A 81 -14.63 2.72 -2.85
CA PHE A 81 -15.38 3.16 -4.04
C PHE A 81 -16.21 2.01 -4.60
N ALA A 82 -17.40 2.31 -5.12
CA ALA A 82 -18.21 1.30 -5.83
C ALA A 82 -17.49 0.79 -7.09
N ALA A 83 -16.68 1.64 -7.72
CA ALA A 83 -15.72 1.29 -8.75
C ALA A 83 -14.43 2.07 -8.48
N SER A 84 -13.28 1.39 -8.46
CA SER A 84 -12.00 2.06 -8.20
C SER A 84 -11.78 3.18 -9.22
N PRO A 85 -11.59 4.43 -8.77
CA PRO A 85 -11.34 5.57 -9.65
C PRO A 85 -9.90 5.60 -10.20
N VAL A 86 -9.05 4.70 -9.70
CA VAL A 86 -7.62 4.60 -9.97
C VAL A 86 -7.31 3.18 -10.44
N THR A 87 -6.26 3.04 -11.24
CA THR A 87 -5.83 1.73 -11.76
C THR A 87 -4.71 1.13 -10.93
N GLY A 88 -4.65 -0.19 -10.91
CA GLY A 88 -3.54 -0.95 -10.32
C GLY A 88 -3.66 -1.30 -8.85
N ALA A 89 -4.63 -0.74 -8.13
CA ALA A 89 -5.01 -1.24 -6.82
C ALA A 89 -6.44 -0.79 -6.47
N GLU A 90 -7.06 -1.52 -5.55
CA GLU A 90 -8.20 -1.03 -4.80
C GLU A 90 -7.74 0.05 -3.81
N LEU A 91 -8.14 1.30 -4.07
CA LEU A 91 -7.96 2.40 -3.13
C LEU A 91 -9.17 2.48 -2.19
N PHE A 92 -8.91 2.55 -0.90
CA PHE A 92 -9.93 2.79 0.12
C PHE A 92 -9.46 3.79 1.18
N PHE A 93 -10.38 4.21 2.03
CA PHE A 93 -10.10 5.18 3.09
C PHE A 93 -10.44 4.57 4.43
N ILE A 94 -9.55 4.72 5.40
CA ILE A 94 -9.67 4.13 6.73
C ILE A 94 -9.53 5.20 7.81
N GLN A 95 -10.36 5.12 8.83
CA GLN A 95 -10.25 5.90 10.05
C GLN A 95 -10.04 4.94 11.21
N TYR A 96 -8.83 4.95 11.76
CA TYR A 96 -8.56 4.34 13.05
C TYR A 96 -9.18 5.16 14.19
N PRO A 97 -9.61 4.53 15.28
CA PRO A 97 -10.02 5.20 16.48
C PRO A 97 -8.85 5.98 17.06
N PRO A 98 -9.12 7.06 17.81
CA PRO A 98 -8.08 7.74 18.54
C PRO A 98 -7.36 6.76 19.48
N ASP A 99 -6.05 6.93 19.60
CA ASP A 99 -5.24 6.17 20.54
C ASP A 99 -5.81 6.30 21.95
N LYS A 100 -6.15 5.16 22.56
CA LYS A 100 -6.55 5.12 23.97
C LYS A 100 -5.30 5.26 24.84
N PRO A 101 -5.34 5.99 25.97
CA PRO A 101 -4.26 5.97 26.94
C PRO A 101 -3.90 4.52 27.30
N ARG A 102 -2.65 4.14 27.07
CA ARG A 102 -2.15 2.80 27.37
C ARG A 102 -1.64 2.76 28.80
N THR A 103 -1.96 1.71 29.55
CA THR A 103 -1.24 1.39 30.79
C THR A 103 0.24 1.11 30.46
N PRO A 104 1.16 1.20 31.44
CA PRO A 104 2.57 0.88 31.19
C PRO A 104 2.78 -0.52 30.58
N GLU A 105 2.01 -1.52 31.02
CA GLU A 105 2.04 -2.87 30.47
C GLU A 105 1.54 -2.92 29.01
N GLN A 106 0.44 -2.23 28.71
CA GLN A 106 -0.07 -2.11 27.34
C GLN A 106 0.92 -1.38 26.44
N GLN A 107 1.63 -0.38 26.96
CA GLN A 107 2.65 0.35 26.21
C GLN A 107 3.85 -0.53 25.90
N GLN A 108 4.31 -1.35 26.85
CA GLN A 108 5.37 -2.33 26.62
C GLN A 108 4.96 -3.37 25.58
N ARG A 109 3.74 -3.93 25.68
CA ARG A 109 3.21 -4.89 24.70
C ARG A 109 3.09 -4.27 23.31
N PHE A 110 2.60 -3.03 23.24
CA PHE A 110 2.49 -2.30 21.98
C PHE A 110 3.88 -2.09 21.37
N ALA A 111 4.85 -1.58 22.13
CA ALA A 111 6.22 -1.39 21.66
C ALA A 111 6.87 -2.70 21.19
N ALA A 112 6.64 -3.82 21.91
CA ALA A 112 7.15 -5.13 21.50
C ALA A 112 6.53 -5.62 20.19
N ARG A 113 5.27 -5.25 19.88
CA ARG A 113 4.57 -5.64 18.65
C ARG A 113 4.88 -4.73 17.45
N THR A 114 5.25 -3.47 17.70
CA THR A 114 5.47 -2.45 16.64
C THR A 114 6.94 -2.11 16.42
N THR A 115 7.85 -2.68 17.20
CA THR A 115 9.29 -2.57 16.94
C THR A 115 9.70 -3.61 15.91
N HIS A 116 10.14 -3.16 14.75
CA HIS A 116 10.63 -4.04 13.69
C HIS A 116 12.15 -4.24 13.80
N PRO A 117 12.67 -5.45 13.55
CA PRO A 117 14.12 -5.71 13.55
C PRO A 117 14.90 -4.83 12.56
N ASN A 118 14.30 -4.48 11.42
CA ASN A 118 14.87 -3.57 10.42
C ASN A 118 14.61 -2.09 10.75
N THR A 119 14.11 -1.78 11.94
CA THR A 119 13.78 -0.44 12.43
C THR A 119 12.72 0.31 11.62
N ALA A 120 11.90 -0.41 10.84
CA ALA A 120 10.78 0.17 10.10
C ALA A 120 9.82 0.94 11.01
N ARG A 121 9.40 2.12 10.54
CA ARG A 121 8.50 3.02 11.26
C ARG A 121 7.18 3.25 10.55
N ARG A 122 7.23 3.55 9.25
CA ARG A 122 6.05 3.91 8.47
C ARG A 122 6.29 3.76 6.98
N LEU A 123 5.20 3.61 6.24
CA LEU A 123 5.21 3.81 4.79
C LEU A 123 5.33 5.29 4.48
N THR A 124 6.23 5.64 3.56
CA THR A 124 6.35 6.99 3.02
C THR A 124 5.86 7.06 1.58
N GLU A 125 5.88 5.93 0.87
CA GLU A 125 5.49 5.88 -0.54
C GLU A 125 4.80 4.58 -0.93
N VAL A 126 3.85 4.71 -1.84
CA VAL A 126 3.29 3.60 -2.62
C VAL A 126 3.58 3.85 -4.09
N TRP A 127 4.15 2.86 -4.78
CA TRP A 127 4.53 2.95 -6.18
C TRP A 127 3.48 2.23 -7.03
N LEU A 128 2.76 2.97 -7.87
CA LEU A 128 1.72 2.41 -8.72
C LEU A 128 2.19 2.39 -10.17
N LEU A 129 2.32 1.19 -10.73
CA LEU A 129 2.55 1.00 -12.16
C LEU A 129 1.24 1.15 -12.91
N VAL A 130 1.19 2.09 -13.85
CA VAL A 130 -0.01 2.48 -14.58
C VAL A 130 0.23 2.57 -16.08
N ARG A 131 -0.86 2.66 -16.85
CA ARG A 131 -0.80 2.77 -18.33
C ARG A 131 -0.65 4.19 -18.83
N ASP A 132 -1.25 5.15 -18.11
CA ASP A 132 -1.31 6.55 -18.47
C ASP A 132 -1.17 7.37 -17.19
N ILE A 133 -0.01 7.98 -17.01
CA ILE A 133 0.33 8.71 -15.79
C ILE A 133 -0.49 9.99 -15.62
N GLU A 134 -0.91 10.62 -16.71
CA GLU A 134 -1.64 11.89 -16.68
C GLU A 134 -3.12 11.65 -16.37
N ALA A 135 -3.73 10.62 -16.98
CA ALA A 135 -5.09 10.22 -16.64
C ALA A 135 -5.20 9.79 -15.17
N GLU A 136 -4.23 9.02 -14.69
CA GLU A 136 -4.17 8.56 -13.31
C GLU A 136 -3.95 9.72 -12.33
N ALA A 137 -3.00 10.61 -12.61
CA ALA A 137 -2.77 11.81 -11.79
C ALA A 137 -4.00 12.72 -11.73
N ALA A 138 -4.72 12.87 -12.85
CA ALA A 138 -5.95 13.64 -12.90
C ALA A 138 -7.06 13.05 -12.00
N ALA A 139 -7.14 11.72 -11.87
CA ALA A 139 -8.07 11.07 -10.96
C ALA A 139 -7.78 11.45 -9.51
N TYR A 140 -6.52 11.41 -9.07
CA TYR A 140 -6.13 11.84 -7.73
C TYR A 140 -6.33 13.34 -7.49
N VAL A 141 -6.05 14.18 -8.48
CA VAL A 141 -6.30 15.64 -8.39
C VAL A 141 -7.80 15.91 -8.21
N ARG A 142 -8.67 15.18 -8.91
CA ARG A 142 -10.12 15.29 -8.74
C ARG A 142 -10.59 14.86 -7.35
N MET A 143 -9.85 13.97 -6.67
CA MET A 143 -10.09 13.62 -5.26
C MET A 143 -9.62 14.71 -4.27
N GLY A 144 -8.95 15.76 -4.75
CA GLY A 144 -8.42 16.84 -3.92
C GLY A 144 -6.96 16.66 -3.49
N LEU A 145 -6.24 15.68 -4.05
CA LEU A 145 -4.80 15.54 -3.81
C LEU A 145 -3.98 16.45 -4.72
N ALA A 146 -2.76 16.77 -4.30
CA ALA A 146 -1.86 17.62 -5.07
C ALA A 146 -0.91 16.76 -5.93
N ALA A 147 -0.93 16.97 -7.24
CA ALA A 147 0.09 16.43 -8.12
C ALA A 147 1.43 17.16 -7.90
N GLY A 148 2.48 16.37 -7.68
CA GLY A 148 3.86 16.80 -7.55
C GLY A 148 4.61 16.79 -8.89
N PRO A 149 5.94 16.91 -8.84
CA PRO A 149 6.76 17.01 -10.03
C PRO A 149 6.75 15.71 -10.86
N ALA A 150 6.93 15.87 -12.17
CA ALA A 150 7.28 14.78 -13.06
C ALA A 150 8.75 14.42 -12.90
N GLY A 151 9.09 13.16 -13.17
CA GLY A 151 10.44 12.63 -13.09
C GLY A 151 10.64 11.40 -13.94
N SER A 152 11.70 10.66 -13.66
CA SER A 152 11.99 9.37 -14.28
C SER A 152 12.58 8.40 -13.27
N SER A 153 12.39 7.12 -13.52
CA SER A 153 13.06 6.03 -12.82
C SER A 153 13.79 5.15 -13.84
N PRO A 154 15.08 5.43 -14.10
CA PRO A 154 15.87 4.64 -15.03
C PRO A 154 15.92 3.15 -14.66
N ARG A 155 15.94 2.83 -13.35
CA ARG A 155 15.94 1.45 -12.85
C ARG A 155 14.72 0.66 -13.32
N PHE A 156 13.56 1.30 -13.39
CA PHE A 156 12.33 0.65 -13.85
C PHE A 156 12.07 0.88 -15.35
N GLY A 157 12.82 1.76 -16.01
CA GLY A 157 12.53 2.17 -17.39
C GLY A 157 11.17 2.87 -17.47
N ALA A 158 10.91 3.82 -16.57
CA ALA A 158 9.62 4.48 -16.43
C ALA A 158 9.73 6.00 -16.24
N ARG A 159 8.75 6.74 -16.76
CA ARG A 159 8.48 8.12 -16.32
C ARG A 159 7.71 8.07 -15.01
N THR A 160 7.91 9.07 -14.16
CA THR A 160 7.27 9.12 -12.85
C THR A 160 6.53 10.42 -12.61
N ARG A 161 5.56 10.37 -11.69
CA ARG A 161 4.85 11.54 -11.19
C ARG A 161 4.42 11.28 -9.76
N SER A 162 4.76 12.19 -8.86
CA SER A 162 4.35 12.08 -7.46
C SER A 162 2.95 12.66 -7.25
N ILE A 163 2.18 12.10 -6.33
CA ILE A 163 0.92 12.64 -5.81
C ILE A 163 1.09 12.75 -4.29
N LYS A 164 0.98 13.95 -3.74
CA LYS A 164 1.11 14.17 -2.29
C LYS A 164 -0.11 13.59 -1.57
N ALA A 165 0.12 12.82 -0.51
CA ALA A 165 -0.92 12.22 0.32
C ALA A 165 -0.52 12.27 1.81
N GLY A 166 -0.97 13.31 2.52
CA GLY A 166 -0.55 13.56 3.90
C GLY A 166 0.96 13.75 4.02
N ASP A 167 1.58 12.97 4.91
CA ASP A 167 3.03 12.95 5.15
C ASP A 167 3.78 11.93 4.26
N GLY A 168 3.07 11.30 3.34
CA GLY A 168 3.60 10.41 2.31
C GLY A 168 3.22 10.86 0.91
N ARG A 169 3.45 9.97 -0.06
CA ARG A 169 3.08 10.21 -1.46
C ARG A 169 2.82 8.92 -2.22
N ILE A 170 2.04 9.02 -3.28
CA ILE A 170 1.98 7.99 -4.32
C ILE A 170 2.99 8.37 -5.39
N VAL A 171 3.75 7.40 -5.89
CA VAL A 171 4.59 7.56 -7.07
C VAL A 171 3.96 6.76 -8.19
N LEU A 172 3.43 7.45 -9.19
CA LEU A 172 2.93 6.83 -10.40
C LEU A 172 4.12 6.52 -11.31
N LEU A 173 4.11 5.35 -11.93
CA LEU A 173 5.12 4.90 -12.89
C LEU A 173 4.42 4.47 -14.18
N GLU A 174 4.81 5.06 -15.30
CA GLU A 174 4.38 4.65 -16.63
C GLU A 174 5.62 4.19 -17.41
N PRO A 175 5.61 3.01 -18.05
CA PRO A 175 6.75 2.56 -18.84
C PRO A 175 7.17 3.56 -19.91
N ASP A 176 8.47 3.80 -20.03
CA ASP A 176 9.08 4.73 -21.00
C ASP A 176 9.94 3.94 -22.00
N GLY A 177 9.28 3.04 -22.73
CA GLY A 177 9.93 2.07 -23.60
C GLY A 177 10.15 0.71 -22.95
N ALA A 178 11.11 -0.05 -23.48
CA ALA A 178 11.40 -1.40 -22.99
C ALA A 178 12.11 -1.36 -21.64
N GLY A 179 11.70 -2.23 -20.72
CA GLY A 179 12.29 -2.32 -19.38
C GLY A 179 11.39 -3.04 -18.39
N LEU A 180 11.81 -3.06 -17.13
CA LEU A 180 11.15 -3.79 -16.05
C LEU A 180 9.69 -3.34 -15.84
N ALA A 181 9.40 -2.04 -15.94
CA ALA A 181 8.05 -1.52 -15.83
C ALA A 181 7.15 -2.03 -16.98
N ALA A 182 7.65 -2.02 -18.22
CA ALA A 182 6.90 -2.55 -19.37
C ALA A 182 6.62 -4.05 -19.20
N ASP A 183 7.62 -4.83 -18.77
CA ASP A 183 7.48 -6.27 -18.56
C ASP A 183 6.47 -6.60 -17.47
N LYS A 184 6.53 -5.89 -16.33
CA LYS A 184 5.57 -6.06 -15.22
C LYS A 184 4.16 -5.66 -15.65
N LEU A 185 4.01 -4.54 -16.37
CA LEU A 185 2.73 -4.05 -16.87
C LEU A 185 2.13 -5.04 -17.89
N ALA A 186 2.94 -5.63 -18.77
CA ALA A 186 2.50 -6.63 -19.73
C ALA A 186 2.03 -7.93 -19.05
N ARG A 187 2.68 -8.33 -17.95
CA ARG A 187 2.37 -9.58 -17.24
C ARG A 187 1.09 -9.53 -16.41
N ARG A 188 0.84 -8.44 -15.68
CA ARG A 188 -0.28 -8.35 -14.73
C ARG A 188 -1.17 -7.11 -14.88
N GLY A 189 -0.86 -6.24 -15.84
CA GLY A 189 -1.52 -4.95 -15.95
C GLY A 189 -1.05 -3.97 -14.86
N PRO A 190 -1.78 -2.86 -14.69
CA PRO A 190 -1.53 -1.91 -13.62
C PRO A 190 -1.50 -2.62 -12.27
N GLN A 191 -0.57 -2.24 -11.39
CA GLN A 191 -0.39 -2.89 -10.09
C GLN A 191 0.38 -2.00 -9.09
N VAL A 192 0.31 -2.30 -7.80
CA VAL A 192 1.30 -1.85 -6.83
C VAL A 192 2.65 -2.48 -7.19
N LEU A 193 3.59 -1.68 -7.64
CA LEU A 193 4.94 -2.14 -8.01
C LEU A 193 5.84 -2.26 -6.78
N GLY A 194 5.64 -1.41 -5.78
CA GLY A 194 6.47 -1.38 -4.60
C GLY A 194 6.04 -0.33 -3.58
N VAL A 195 6.80 -0.27 -2.50
CA VAL A 195 6.60 0.68 -1.40
C VAL A 195 7.93 1.19 -0.88
N THR A 196 7.93 2.39 -0.32
CA THR A 196 9.06 2.92 0.46
C THR A 196 8.70 2.95 1.94
N VAL A 197 9.59 2.41 2.76
CA VAL A 197 9.50 2.35 4.22
C VAL A 197 10.56 3.25 4.84
N ALA A 198 10.15 4.16 5.71
CA ALA A 198 11.06 4.91 6.56
C ALA A 198 11.57 4.03 7.71
N VAL A 199 12.88 4.06 7.94
CA VAL A 199 13.59 3.31 8.99
C VAL A 199 14.42 4.26 9.84
N ASP A 200 14.57 3.93 11.13
CA ASP A 200 15.45 4.71 12.02
C ASP A 200 16.93 4.42 11.78
N ASP A 201 17.26 3.18 11.39
CA ASP A 201 18.62 2.73 11.10
C ASP A 201 18.65 2.01 9.75
N LEU A 202 19.09 2.74 8.72
CA LEU A 202 19.23 2.19 7.37
C LEU A 202 20.32 1.13 7.29
N GLY A 203 21.36 1.21 8.12
CA GLY A 203 22.44 0.22 8.16
C GLY A 203 21.97 -1.12 8.71
N GLU A 204 21.12 -1.10 9.75
CA GLU A 204 20.50 -2.32 10.27
C GLU A 204 19.52 -2.93 9.27
N ALA A 205 18.72 -2.11 8.59
CA ALA A 205 17.87 -2.56 7.50
C ALA A 205 18.68 -3.22 6.36
N GLU A 206 19.78 -2.60 5.95
CA GLU A 206 20.71 -3.14 4.93
C GLU A 206 21.30 -4.47 5.36
N ARG A 207 21.83 -4.56 6.58
CA ARG A 207 22.40 -5.79 7.11
C ARG A 207 21.42 -6.96 7.03
N LEU A 208 20.16 -6.73 7.39
CA LEU A 208 19.11 -7.75 7.34
C LEU A 208 18.71 -8.12 5.91
N VAL A 209 18.58 -7.14 5.01
CA VAL A 209 18.27 -7.39 3.59
C VAL A 209 19.39 -8.19 2.93
N LEU A 210 20.65 -7.79 3.10
CA LEU A 210 21.80 -8.50 2.51
C LEU A 210 21.94 -9.93 3.05
N ALA A 211 21.58 -10.15 4.32
CA ALA A 211 21.56 -11.48 4.90
C ALA A 211 20.42 -12.36 4.35
N ALA A 212 19.25 -11.78 4.06
CA ALA A 212 18.08 -12.49 3.56
C ALA A 212 18.11 -12.73 2.04
N TYR A 213 18.71 -11.82 1.27
CA TYR A 213 18.71 -11.84 -0.19
C TYR A 213 20.14 -11.86 -0.75
N PRO A 214 20.73 -13.05 -0.97
CA PRO A 214 22.03 -13.18 -1.60
C PRO A 214 22.04 -12.51 -2.99
N GLY A 215 22.92 -11.53 -3.18
CA GLY A 215 23.00 -10.75 -4.43
C GLY A 215 22.18 -9.47 -4.45
N ALA A 216 21.50 -9.12 -3.35
CA ALA A 216 20.97 -7.78 -3.17
C ALA A 216 22.11 -6.75 -3.23
N VAL A 217 21.83 -5.62 -3.85
CA VAL A 217 22.73 -4.46 -3.87
C VAL A 217 22.51 -3.68 -2.58
N GLY A 218 23.61 -3.24 -1.97
CA GLY A 218 23.55 -2.39 -0.77
C GLY A 218 22.91 -1.03 -1.04
N VAL A 219 23.00 -0.15 -0.05
CA VAL A 219 22.47 1.21 -0.11
C VAL A 219 23.09 1.97 -1.28
N GLU A 220 22.23 2.53 -2.14
CA GLU A 220 22.62 3.36 -3.26
C GLU A 220 22.31 4.83 -2.97
N SER A 221 23.14 5.74 -3.47
CA SER A 221 22.84 7.17 -3.42
C SER A 221 21.91 7.54 -4.57
N GLY A 222 20.75 8.10 -4.26
CA GLY A 222 19.80 8.61 -5.25
C GLY A 222 19.54 10.12 -5.11
N PRO A 223 18.78 10.72 -6.04
CA PRO A 223 18.41 12.14 -5.98
C PRO A 223 17.66 12.53 -4.70
N GLU A 224 17.02 11.56 -4.05
CA GLU A 224 16.23 11.73 -2.83
C GLU A 224 16.97 11.23 -1.59
N GLY A 225 18.29 11.01 -1.70
CA GLY A 225 19.14 10.51 -0.64
C GLY A 225 19.40 9.00 -0.72
N PRO A 226 20.02 8.43 0.33
CA PRO A 226 20.37 7.02 0.38
C PRO A 226 19.11 6.15 0.37
N THR A 227 19.10 5.14 -0.50
CA THR A 227 17.98 4.19 -0.66
C THR A 227 18.52 2.79 -0.74
N LEU A 228 17.96 1.88 0.04
CA LEU A 228 18.18 0.44 -0.08
C LEU A 228 16.95 -0.17 -0.76
N LEU A 229 17.14 -0.90 -1.87
CA LEU A 229 16.05 -1.60 -2.55
C LEU A 229 16.19 -3.11 -2.34
N ALA A 230 15.25 -3.71 -1.62
CA ALA A 230 15.21 -5.15 -1.46
C ALA A 230 14.62 -5.80 -2.73
N PRO A 231 15.21 -6.91 -3.23
CA PRO A 231 14.72 -7.63 -4.41
C PRO A 231 13.53 -8.54 -4.06
N THR A 232 12.51 -7.97 -3.43
CA THR A 232 11.34 -8.68 -2.88
C THR A 232 10.26 -8.98 -3.92
N ASP A 233 10.51 -8.69 -5.20
CA ASP A 233 9.50 -8.84 -6.22
C ASP A 233 9.28 -10.31 -6.64
N GLY A 234 10.28 -11.17 -6.41
CA GLY A 234 10.19 -12.60 -6.67
C GLY A 234 9.36 -13.37 -5.64
N ASP A 235 9.35 -12.92 -4.39
CA ASP A 235 8.70 -13.60 -3.26
C ASP A 235 7.44 -12.87 -2.76
N LEU A 236 7.47 -11.53 -2.68
CA LEU A 236 6.33 -10.72 -2.25
C LEU A 236 5.54 -10.13 -3.44
N GLY A 237 6.07 -10.23 -4.66
CA GLY A 237 5.41 -9.69 -5.85
C GLY A 237 5.51 -8.16 -5.99
N LEU A 238 6.21 -7.49 -5.09
CA LEU A 238 6.43 -6.04 -5.07
C LEU A 238 7.82 -5.70 -4.52
N PHE A 239 8.35 -4.54 -4.86
CA PHE A 239 9.63 -4.05 -4.32
C PHE A 239 9.44 -3.33 -2.99
N ILE A 240 10.35 -3.54 -2.04
CA ILE A 240 10.42 -2.76 -0.81
C ILE A 240 11.70 -1.93 -0.80
N ALA A 241 11.54 -0.61 -0.79
CA ALA A 241 12.62 0.33 -0.57
C ALA A 241 12.67 0.79 0.88
N PHE A 242 13.87 0.99 1.40
CA PHE A 242 14.11 1.56 2.73
C PHE A 242 14.87 2.88 2.60
N ARG A 243 14.46 3.87 3.39
CA ARG A 243 15.10 5.19 3.48
C ARG A 243 15.15 5.69 4.93
N PRO A 244 16.10 6.57 5.28
CA PRO A 244 16.11 7.20 6.59
C PRO A 244 14.79 7.94 6.85
N ASN A 245 14.27 7.85 8.08
CA ASN A 245 13.07 8.57 8.52
C ASN A 245 13.27 10.08 8.62
#